data_AF-A0A7C1PL33-F1
#
_entry.id   AF-A0A7C1PL33-F1
#
_cell.length_a   1.000
_cell.length_b   1.000
_cell.length_c   1.000
_cell.angle_alpha   90.00
_cell.angle_beta   90.00
_cell.angle_gamma   90.00
#
_symmetry.space_group_name_H-M   'P 1'
#
loop_
_entity.id
_entity.type
_entity.pdbx_description
1 polymer ?
#
loop_
_entity_poly.entity_id
_entity_poly.type
_entity_poly.pdbx_seq_one_letter_code
_entity_poly.pdbx_strand_id
1 'polypeptide(L)'
;MNLSLEIEQAYLLADSRGVRVAAASPGFDTAEGERLAVLFGERPAGVACPLAHFACPFGKHHVCVVRVADVPGAGERLGFHFLVLHRQLYRHLGDPFAIADRFPSDWSLRGSLPTLAWPAEPLAERTLEQLDAILREGDGPLLLGATQALVDGNRVVVARSAPDEALVRGLWSLLPQRSRVDLWPATFAFSDELRFHFRVAPPQQLAAETAARGEQPCYDLLNEEAVRNYPAGSYELNLQIAVESGDRTALRQLLHRRTPDETLRLAFYLLLCTIAAVLISRLW
;
A
#
# COMPACT_ATOMS: atom_id res chain seq x y z
N MET A 1 -25.42 -0.06 2.97
CA MET A 1 -24.61 1.17 3.08
C MET A 1 -24.36 1.66 1.67
N ASN A 2 -24.71 2.91 1.36
CA ASN A 2 -24.34 3.50 0.07
C ASN A 2 -22.83 3.80 0.11
N LEU A 3 -22.03 3.03 -0.62
CA LEU A 3 -20.61 3.31 -0.81
C LEU A 3 -20.50 4.57 -1.68
N SER A 4 -19.85 5.62 -1.19
CA SER A 4 -19.48 6.74 -2.07
C SER A 4 -18.44 6.24 -3.08
N LEU A 5 -18.73 6.47 -4.35
CA LEU A 5 -17.85 6.13 -5.47
C LEU A 5 -16.98 7.31 -5.90
N GLU A 6 -17.11 8.45 -5.23
CA GLU A 6 -16.39 9.68 -5.57
C GLU A 6 -14.91 9.57 -5.23
N ILE A 7 -14.09 10.12 -6.11
CA ILE A 7 -12.62 10.18 -5.97
C ILE A 7 -12.21 11.63 -6.24
N GLU A 8 -11.69 12.29 -5.21
CA GLU A 8 -11.07 13.60 -5.34
C GLU A 8 -9.65 13.42 -5.92
N GLN A 9 -9.18 14.39 -6.70
CA GLN A 9 -7.88 14.30 -7.35
C GLN A 9 -7.12 15.62 -7.30
N ALA A 10 -5.79 15.53 -7.28
CA ALA A 10 -4.94 16.70 -7.37
C ALA A 10 -3.59 16.39 -8.02
N TYR A 11 -3.03 17.39 -8.67
CA TYR A 11 -1.68 17.41 -9.19
C TYR A 11 -0.85 18.38 -8.37
N LEU A 12 0.14 17.86 -7.66
CA LEU A 12 1.11 18.63 -6.90
C LEU A 12 2.48 18.54 -7.57
N LEU A 13 3.28 19.58 -7.41
CA LEU A 13 4.63 19.67 -7.92
C LEU A 13 5.57 19.95 -6.74
N ALA A 14 6.56 19.10 -6.53
CA ALA A 14 7.57 19.27 -5.50
C ALA A 14 8.95 19.49 -6.13
N ASP A 15 9.65 20.50 -5.65
CA ASP A 15 11.07 20.74 -5.92
C ASP A 15 11.75 21.26 -4.64
N SER A 16 13.03 21.63 -4.72
CA SER A 16 13.80 22.12 -3.57
C SER A 16 13.27 23.41 -2.94
N ARG A 17 12.30 24.09 -3.57
CA ARG A 17 11.65 25.29 -3.02
C ARG A 17 10.37 24.97 -2.25
N GLY A 18 9.94 23.71 -2.28
CA GLY A 18 8.73 23.24 -1.60
C GLY A 18 7.73 22.59 -2.55
N VAL A 19 6.52 22.39 -2.03
CA VAL A 19 5.41 21.76 -2.75
C VAL A 19 4.41 22.85 -3.17
N ARG A 20 3.89 22.73 -4.38
CA ARG A 20 2.80 23.58 -4.89
C ARG A 20 1.71 22.77 -5.56
N VAL A 21 0.46 23.13 -5.34
CA VAL A 21 -0.67 22.58 -6.10
C VAL A 21 -0.71 23.18 -7.50
N ALA A 22 -0.65 22.32 -8.51
CA ALA A 22 -0.81 22.70 -9.91
C ALA A 22 -2.28 22.62 -10.36
N ALA A 23 -3.01 21.60 -9.90
CA ALA A 23 -4.43 21.44 -10.15
C ALA A 23 -5.10 20.63 -9.03
N ALA A 24 -6.38 20.89 -8.73
CA ALA A 24 -7.12 20.13 -7.72
C ALA A 24 -8.64 20.14 -7.97
N SER A 25 -9.30 19.07 -7.54
CA SER A 25 -10.75 19.00 -7.42
C SER A 25 -11.24 19.79 -6.19
N PRO A 26 -12.51 20.24 -6.15
CA PRO A 26 -12.99 21.17 -5.13
C PRO A 26 -13.00 20.59 -3.70
N GLY A 27 -13.08 19.26 -3.54
CA GLY A 27 -13.09 18.60 -2.24
C GLY A 27 -11.71 18.18 -1.73
N PHE A 28 -10.63 18.46 -2.48
CA PHE A 28 -9.29 18.04 -2.11
C PHE A 28 -8.71 18.90 -0.97
N ASP A 29 -8.19 18.23 0.07
CA ASP A 29 -7.47 18.90 1.16
C ASP A 29 -6.01 19.18 0.75
N THR A 30 -5.78 20.40 0.25
CA THR A 30 -4.46 20.86 -0.20
C THR A 30 -3.37 20.72 0.87
N ALA A 31 -3.67 21.07 2.12
CA ALA A 31 -2.66 21.09 3.17
C ALA A 31 -2.17 19.67 3.51
N GLU A 32 -3.09 18.70 3.54
CA GLU A 32 -2.74 17.30 3.73
C GLU A 32 -1.97 16.74 2.52
N GLY A 33 -2.35 17.10 1.29
CA GLY A 33 -1.63 16.72 0.08
C GLY A 33 -0.18 17.23 0.07
N GLU A 34 0.03 18.50 0.40
CA GLU A 34 1.36 19.10 0.51
C GLU A 34 2.19 18.44 1.61
N ARG A 35 1.59 18.18 2.79
CA ARG A 35 2.25 17.46 3.88
C ARG A 35 2.74 16.08 3.42
N LEU A 36 1.87 15.29 2.77
CA LEU A 36 2.25 13.95 2.30
C LEU A 36 3.35 13.98 1.23
N ALA A 37 3.31 14.97 0.33
CA ALA A 37 4.37 15.16 -0.66
C ALA A 37 5.73 15.52 -0.02
N VAL A 38 5.73 16.30 1.06
CA VAL A 38 6.96 16.56 1.85
C VAL A 38 7.44 15.30 2.55
N LEU A 39 6.54 14.57 3.23
CA LEU A 39 6.89 13.34 3.96
C LEU A 39 7.29 12.16 3.05
N PHE A 40 6.98 12.23 1.76
CA PHE A 40 7.51 11.28 0.77
C PHE A 40 9.04 11.35 0.67
N GLY A 41 9.63 12.50 1.02
CA GLY A 41 11.07 12.73 1.11
C GLY A 41 11.63 13.51 -0.07
N GLU A 42 12.77 14.16 0.17
CA GLU A 42 13.54 14.83 -0.88
C GLU A 42 14.27 13.82 -1.76
N ARG A 43 14.21 14.02 -3.07
CA ARG A 43 14.87 13.12 -4.03
C ARG A 43 16.40 13.25 -3.93
N PRO A 44 17.14 12.16 -3.66
CA PRO A 44 18.59 12.20 -3.64
C PRO A 44 19.17 12.58 -5.01
N ALA A 45 20.30 13.26 -5.01
CA ALA A 45 20.98 13.68 -6.23
C ALA A 45 21.32 12.46 -7.12
N GLY A 46 20.99 12.56 -8.41
CA GLY A 46 21.26 11.51 -9.39
C GLY A 46 20.32 10.30 -9.36
N VAL A 47 19.28 10.30 -8.51
CA VAL A 47 18.26 9.25 -8.49
C VAL A 47 17.06 9.67 -9.34
N ALA A 48 16.75 8.88 -10.36
CA ALA A 48 15.57 9.09 -11.21
C ALA A 48 14.31 8.48 -10.57
N CYS A 49 13.16 9.07 -10.88
CA CYS A 49 11.85 8.56 -10.48
C CYS A 49 10.94 8.49 -11.72
N PRO A 50 11.14 7.50 -12.61
CA PRO A 50 10.37 7.42 -13.86
C PRO A 50 8.86 7.30 -13.60
N LEU A 51 8.48 6.42 -12.66
CA LEU A 51 7.12 6.31 -12.14
C LEU A 51 7.17 5.48 -10.84
N ALA A 52 6.66 6.05 -9.77
CA ALA A 52 6.45 5.39 -8.50
C ALA A 52 4.97 5.48 -8.09
N HIS A 53 4.54 4.53 -7.27
CA HIS A 53 3.20 4.43 -6.74
C HIS A 53 3.29 4.22 -5.24
N PHE A 54 2.44 4.90 -4.48
CA PHE A 54 2.23 4.57 -3.08
C PHE A 54 0.78 4.75 -2.67
N ALA A 55 0.41 4.11 -1.57
CA ALA A 55 -0.86 4.40 -0.92
C ALA A 55 -0.66 4.57 0.59
N CYS A 56 -1.40 5.51 1.18
CA CYS A 56 -1.35 5.77 2.60
C CYS A 56 -2.66 6.44 3.09
N PRO A 57 -2.87 6.53 4.42
CA PRO A 57 -4.01 7.25 4.97
C PRO A 57 -3.99 8.73 4.58
N PHE A 58 -5.16 9.28 4.25
CA PHE A 58 -5.37 10.70 3.96
C PHE A 58 -6.40 11.23 4.97
N GLY A 59 -5.92 11.74 6.10
CA GLY A 59 -6.76 12.00 7.27
C GLY A 59 -7.42 10.73 7.86
N LYS A 60 -8.57 10.90 8.52
CA LYS A 60 -9.24 9.81 9.27
C LYS A 60 -10.12 8.89 8.41
N HIS A 61 -10.71 9.44 7.36
CA HIS A 61 -11.79 8.79 6.60
C HIS A 61 -11.42 8.49 5.15
N HIS A 62 -10.25 8.94 4.68
CA HIS A 62 -9.82 8.74 3.32
C HIS A 62 -8.48 8.00 3.25
N VAL A 63 -8.21 7.43 2.09
CA VAL A 63 -6.94 6.86 1.68
C VAL A 63 -6.58 7.56 0.38
N CYS A 64 -5.31 7.92 0.22
CA CYS A 64 -4.82 8.38 -1.06
C CYS A 64 -4.01 7.28 -1.75
N VAL A 65 -4.25 7.12 -3.04
CA VAL A 65 -3.37 6.41 -3.98
C VAL A 65 -2.65 7.49 -4.77
N VAL A 66 -1.32 7.45 -4.79
CA VAL A 66 -0.51 8.52 -5.35
C VAL A 66 0.45 7.96 -6.39
N ARG A 67 0.46 8.60 -7.56
CA ARG A 67 1.48 8.38 -8.61
C ARG A 67 2.52 9.49 -8.48
N VAL A 68 3.79 9.14 -8.47
CA VAL A 68 4.92 10.08 -8.41
C VAL A 68 5.79 9.87 -9.64
N ALA A 69 6.17 10.92 -10.34
CA ALA A 69 7.07 10.80 -11.48
C ALA A 69 7.90 12.06 -11.70
N ASP A 70 9.02 11.92 -12.38
CA ASP A 70 9.77 13.04 -12.94
C ASP A 70 8.92 13.78 -13.96
N VAL A 71 8.75 15.10 -13.79
CA VAL A 71 7.93 15.90 -14.71
C VAL A 71 8.76 16.25 -15.96
N PRO A 72 8.30 15.90 -17.17
CA PRO A 72 9.05 16.17 -18.40
C PRO A 72 9.40 17.66 -18.56
N GLY A 73 10.66 17.93 -18.92
CA GLY A 73 11.14 19.30 -19.19
C GLY A 73 11.25 20.22 -17.98
N ALA A 74 11.00 19.72 -16.76
CA ALA A 74 10.99 20.53 -15.53
C ALA A 74 12.22 20.32 -14.62
N GLY A 75 13.28 19.68 -15.13
CA GLY A 75 14.51 19.42 -14.37
C GLY A 75 14.29 18.42 -13.23
N GLU A 76 14.63 18.80 -12.00
CA GLU A 76 14.61 17.93 -10.82
C GLU A 76 13.26 17.81 -10.10
N ARG A 77 12.18 18.23 -10.75
CA ARG A 77 10.86 18.34 -10.14
C ARG A 77 10.09 17.02 -10.19
N LEU A 78 9.53 16.64 -9.05
CA LEU A 78 8.59 15.53 -8.93
C LEU A 78 7.15 16.03 -9.08
N GLY A 79 6.37 15.30 -9.88
CA GLY A 79 4.94 15.44 -9.98
C GLY A 79 4.25 14.38 -9.14
N PHE A 80 3.22 14.79 -8.40
CA PHE A 80 2.40 13.91 -7.59
C PHE A 80 0.97 13.99 -8.10
N HIS A 81 0.39 12.86 -8.49
CA HIS A 81 -1.03 12.75 -8.84
C HIS A 81 -1.73 11.97 -7.73
N PHE A 82 -2.52 12.68 -6.93
CA PHE A 82 -3.28 12.14 -5.82
C PHE A 82 -4.65 11.68 -6.31
N LEU A 83 -5.06 10.49 -5.88
CA LEU A 83 -6.41 9.95 -5.99
C LEU A 83 -6.91 9.65 -4.58
N VAL A 84 -7.77 10.52 -4.05
CA VAL A 84 -8.28 10.47 -2.67
C VAL A 84 -9.67 9.87 -2.67
N LEU A 85 -9.82 8.79 -1.92
CA LEU A 85 -11.02 7.97 -1.92
C LEU A 85 -11.44 7.62 -0.50
N HIS A 86 -12.75 7.51 -0.30
CA HIS A 86 -13.28 7.16 1.01
C HIS A 86 -12.75 5.79 1.43
N ARG A 87 -12.38 5.64 2.71
CA ARG A 87 -11.74 4.43 3.22
C ARG A 87 -12.59 3.18 3.05
N GLN A 88 -13.92 3.31 3.02
CA GLN A 88 -14.81 2.17 2.73
C GLN A 88 -14.74 1.73 1.26
N LEU A 89 -14.61 2.68 0.32
CA LEU A 89 -14.38 2.35 -1.09
C LEU A 89 -13.02 1.67 -1.24
N TYR A 90 -11.96 2.23 -0.63
CA TYR A 90 -10.64 1.60 -0.64
C TYR A 90 -10.67 0.18 -0.07
N ARG A 91 -11.40 -0.06 1.02
CA ARG A 91 -11.57 -1.40 1.60
C ARG A 91 -12.26 -2.38 0.67
N HIS A 92 -13.14 -1.91 -0.20
CA HIS A 92 -13.81 -2.76 -1.19
C HIS A 92 -12.86 -3.10 -2.35
N LEU A 93 -12.03 -2.15 -2.77
CA LEU A 93 -11.09 -2.32 -3.89
C LEU A 93 -9.82 -3.06 -3.48
N GLY A 94 -9.13 -2.61 -2.42
CA GLY A 94 -7.92 -3.21 -1.86
C GLY A 94 -6.69 -3.21 -2.78
N ASP A 95 -6.78 -2.60 -3.95
CA ASP A 95 -5.72 -2.56 -4.94
C ASP A 95 -5.36 -1.12 -5.32
N PRO A 96 -4.31 -0.53 -4.72
CA PRO A 96 -3.88 0.81 -5.07
C PRO A 96 -3.38 0.88 -6.52
N PHE A 97 -2.90 -0.22 -7.08
CA PHE A 97 -2.34 -0.24 -8.42
C PHE A 97 -3.42 -0.27 -9.49
N ALA A 98 -4.44 -1.10 -9.31
CA ALA A 98 -5.60 -1.09 -10.20
C ALA A 98 -6.35 0.26 -10.19
N ILE A 99 -6.36 0.94 -9.03
CA ILE A 99 -6.88 2.31 -8.93
C ILE A 99 -6.03 3.28 -9.76
N ALA A 100 -4.70 3.25 -9.59
CA ALA A 100 -3.79 4.12 -10.32
C ALA A 100 -3.83 3.89 -11.84
N ASP A 101 -3.95 2.64 -12.29
CA ASP A 101 -4.01 2.28 -13.71
C ASP A 101 -5.26 2.85 -14.39
N ARG A 102 -6.38 2.88 -13.67
CA ARG A 102 -7.66 3.37 -14.21
C ARG A 102 -7.67 4.89 -14.40
N PHE A 103 -6.86 5.63 -13.65
CA PHE A 103 -6.76 7.09 -13.73
C PHE A 103 -5.32 7.53 -14.03
N PRO A 104 -4.90 7.47 -15.31
CA PRO A 104 -3.55 7.87 -15.69
C PRO A 104 -3.28 9.35 -15.41
N SER A 105 -2.02 9.66 -15.07
CA SER A 105 -1.60 11.04 -14.80
C SER A 105 -1.42 11.84 -16.08
N ASP A 106 -1.97 13.06 -16.11
CA ASP A 106 -1.64 14.09 -17.08
C ASP A 106 -0.98 15.29 -16.38
N TRP A 107 0.36 15.33 -16.44
CA TRP A 107 1.18 16.34 -15.79
C TRP A 107 1.03 17.75 -16.40
N SER A 108 0.31 17.89 -17.51
CA SER A 108 0.05 19.19 -18.15
C SER A 108 -1.13 19.94 -17.51
N LEU A 109 -2.00 19.25 -16.77
CA LEU A 109 -3.22 19.83 -16.20
C LEU A 109 -2.94 20.92 -15.17
N ARG A 110 -3.73 22.00 -15.21
CA ARG A 110 -3.63 23.16 -14.31
C ARG A 110 -5.01 23.63 -13.88
N GLY A 111 -5.11 24.18 -12.67
CA GLY A 111 -6.33 24.82 -12.18
C GLY A 111 -7.34 23.84 -11.56
N SER A 112 -8.61 23.98 -11.90
CA SER A 112 -9.68 23.15 -11.33
C SER A 112 -9.83 21.83 -12.08
N LEU A 113 -9.98 20.73 -11.35
CA LEU A 113 -10.23 19.39 -11.88
C LEU A 113 -11.64 18.92 -11.54
N PRO A 114 -12.24 18.04 -12.37
CA PRO A 114 -13.47 17.37 -11.99
C PRO A 114 -13.23 16.34 -10.88
N THR A 115 -14.22 16.13 -10.02
CA THR A 115 -14.28 14.93 -9.17
C THR A 115 -14.49 13.71 -10.05
N LEU A 116 -13.71 12.66 -9.80
CA LEU A 116 -13.80 11.39 -10.52
C LEU A 116 -14.79 10.45 -9.83
N ALA A 117 -15.19 9.39 -10.53
CA ALA A 117 -16.04 8.35 -9.96
C ALA A 117 -15.49 6.97 -10.31
N TRP A 118 -15.41 6.08 -9.32
CA TRP A 118 -15.18 4.66 -9.57
C TRP A 118 -16.42 4.04 -10.23
N PRO A 119 -16.28 3.28 -11.32
CA PRO A 119 -17.43 2.58 -11.90
C PRO A 119 -17.97 1.52 -10.93
N ALA A 120 -19.26 1.20 -10.99
CA ALA A 120 -19.86 0.18 -10.13
C ALA A 120 -19.38 -1.27 -10.41
N GLU A 121 -18.37 -1.43 -11.27
CA GLU A 121 -17.78 -2.71 -11.63
C GLU A 121 -16.78 -3.17 -10.57
N PRO A 122 -16.86 -4.45 -10.13
CA PRO A 122 -15.86 -5.01 -9.23
C PRO A 122 -14.51 -5.13 -9.94
N LEU A 123 -13.43 -5.13 -9.15
CA LEU A 123 -12.12 -5.49 -9.66
C LEU A 123 -12.09 -6.97 -10.06
N ALA A 124 -11.26 -7.29 -11.05
CA ALA A 124 -11.04 -8.66 -11.47
C ALA A 124 -10.54 -9.51 -10.29
N GLU A 125 -11.07 -10.72 -10.15
CA GLU A 125 -10.55 -11.68 -9.17
C GLU A 125 -9.11 -12.08 -9.54
N ARG A 126 -8.29 -12.27 -8.51
CA ARG A 126 -6.95 -12.84 -8.68
C ARG A 126 -7.07 -14.31 -9.05
N THR A 127 -6.37 -14.72 -10.11
CA THR A 127 -6.43 -16.10 -10.60
C THR A 127 -5.21 -16.91 -10.17
N LEU A 128 -5.33 -18.23 -10.17
CA LEU A 128 -4.19 -19.12 -9.88
C LEU A 128 -3.05 -18.89 -10.88
N GLU A 129 -3.40 -18.73 -12.15
CA GLU A 129 -2.45 -18.57 -13.24
C GLU A 129 -1.63 -17.29 -13.06
N GLN A 130 -2.27 -16.21 -12.58
CA GLN A 130 -1.57 -14.97 -12.24
C GLN A 130 -0.61 -15.16 -11.06
N LEU A 131 -1.04 -15.86 -10.00
CA LEU A 131 -0.18 -16.07 -8.82
C LEU A 131 0.97 -17.04 -9.10
N ASP A 132 0.73 -18.09 -9.89
CA ASP A 132 1.76 -19.02 -10.35
C ASP A 132 2.81 -18.29 -11.21
N ALA A 133 2.38 -17.46 -12.16
CA ALA A 133 3.28 -16.63 -12.95
C ALA A 133 4.12 -15.69 -12.07
N ILE A 134 3.51 -15.01 -11.10
CA ILE A 134 4.21 -14.15 -10.14
C ILE A 134 5.30 -14.93 -9.37
N LEU A 135 4.99 -16.13 -8.89
CA LEU A 135 5.93 -16.94 -8.11
C LEU A 135 7.05 -17.56 -8.96
N ARG A 136 6.80 -17.83 -10.24
CA ARG A 136 7.79 -18.41 -11.18
C ARG A 136 8.69 -17.37 -11.82
N GLU A 137 8.11 -16.26 -12.28
CA GLU A 137 8.83 -15.21 -13.02
C GLU A 137 9.46 -14.18 -12.07
N GLY A 138 8.86 -14.02 -10.89
CA GLY A 138 9.37 -13.13 -9.84
C GLY A 138 10.40 -13.79 -8.94
N ASP A 139 10.86 -13.01 -7.96
CA ASP A 139 11.71 -13.50 -6.88
C ASP A 139 10.85 -14.20 -5.82
N GLY A 140 10.47 -15.45 -6.11
CA GLY A 140 9.60 -16.27 -5.26
C GLY A 140 9.97 -16.24 -3.77
N PRO A 141 11.23 -16.54 -3.39
CA PRO A 141 11.66 -16.49 -1.99
C PRO A 141 11.48 -15.11 -1.33
N LEU A 142 11.83 -14.02 -2.02
CA LEU A 142 11.62 -12.67 -1.50
C LEU A 142 10.12 -12.35 -1.35
N LEU A 143 9.32 -12.68 -2.36
CA LEU A 143 7.88 -12.40 -2.38
C LEU A 143 7.15 -13.17 -1.27
N LEU A 144 7.44 -14.45 -1.11
CA LEU A 144 6.85 -15.31 -0.10
C LEU A 144 7.25 -14.89 1.31
N GLY A 145 8.55 -14.67 1.55
CA GLY A 145 9.04 -14.16 2.83
C GLY A 145 8.46 -12.78 3.16
N ALA A 146 8.37 -11.87 2.20
CA ALA A 146 7.79 -10.54 2.39
C ALA A 146 6.29 -10.63 2.71
N THR A 147 5.57 -11.51 2.01
CA THR A 147 4.14 -11.75 2.24
C THR A 147 3.91 -12.22 3.67
N GLN A 148 4.70 -13.18 4.14
CA GLN A 148 4.60 -13.70 5.50
C GLN A 148 4.96 -12.63 6.54
N ALA A 149 6.08 -11.93 6.36
CA ALA A 149 6.51 -10.86 7.24
C ALA A 149 5.44 -9.76 7.41
N LEU A 150 4.80 -9.34 6.31
CA LEU A 150 3.71 -8.37 6.32
C LEU A 150 2.45 -8.89 7.02
N VAL A 151 2.10 -10.16 6.82
CA VAL A 151 0.97 -10.81 7.51
C VAL A 151 1.21 -10.86 9.02
N ASP A 152 2.46 -11.04 9.43
CA ASP A 152 2.88 -11.04 10.84
C ASP A 152 3.04 -9.62 11.42
N GLY A 153 2.79 -8.57 10.63
CA GLY A 153 2.78 -7.17 11.07
C GLY A 153 4.13 -6.46 10.99
N ASN A 154 5.14 -7.06 10.35
CA ASN A 154 6.42 -6.41 10.13
C ASN A 154 6.34 -5.44 8.94
N ARG A 155 7.31 -4.53 8.87
CA ARG A 155 7.55 -3.65 7.74
C ARG A 155 8.75 -4.18 6.97
N VAL A 156 8.74 -3.99 5.66
CA VAL A 156 9.77 -4.50 4.75
C VAL A 156 10.32 -3.36 3.91
N VAL A 157 11.64 -3.34 3.78
CA VAL A 157 12.34 -2.41 2.90
C VAL A 157 13.31 -3.14 1.97
N VAL A 158 13.26 -2.75 0.69
CA VAL A 158 14.09 -3.32 -0.37
C VAL A 158 14.90 -2.21 -1.04
N ALA A 159 16.19 -2.46 -1.22
CA ALA A 159 17.11 -1.48 -1.81
C ALA A 159 17.14 -1.62 -3.34
N ARG A 160 16.71 -0.59 -4.08
CA ARG A 160 16.79 -0.54 -5.55
C ARG A 160 17.13 0.86 -6.02
N SER A 161 17.83 0.99 -7.14
CA SER A 161 18.19 2.30 -7.72
C SER A 161 17.03 2.98 -8.46
N ALA A 162 15.94 2.26 -8.73
CA ALA A 162 14.77 2.72 -9.44
C ALA A 162 13.49 2.10 -8.82
N PRO A 163 12.30 2.66 -9.12
CA PRO A 163 11.04 2.06 -8.72
C PRO A 163 10.90 0.60 -9.20
N ASP A 164 10.45 -0.29 -8.32
CA ASP A 164 10.26 -1.72 -8.63
C ASP A 164 8.78 -2.08 -8.54
N GLU A 165 8.03 -1.66 -9.56
CA GLU A 165 6.58 -1.83 -9.60
C GLU A 165 6.15 -3.29 -9.70
N ALA A 166 6.91 -4.11 -10.45
CA ALA A 166 6.61 -5.53 -10.62
C ALA A 166 6.69 -6.28 -9.29
N LEU A 167 7.76 -6.04 -8.49
CA LEU A 167 7.91 -6.64 -7.17
C LEU A 167 6.74 -6.30 -6.25
N VAL A 168 6.40 -5.01 -6.12
CA VAL A 168 5.36 -4.59 -5.16
C VAL A 168 3.97 -5.02 -5.61
N ARG A 169 3.66 -4.98 -6.92
CA ARG A 169 2.39 -5.51 -7.45
C ARG A 169 2.27 -7.02 -7.25
N GLY A 170 3.36 -7.75 -7.50
CA GLY A 170 3.43 -9.18 -7.26
C GLY A 170 3.14 -9.50 -5.80
N LEU A 171 3.83 -8.82 -4.88
CA LEU A 171 3.61 -8.93 -3.44
C LEU A 171 2.17 -8.61 -3.04
N TRP A 172 1.60 -7.51 -3.55
CA TRP A 172 0.23 -7.10 -3.22
C TRP A 172 -0.81 -8.11 -3.68
N SER A 173 -0.52 -8.83 -4.77
CA SER A 173 -1.38 -9.88 -5.29
C SER A 173 -1.41 -11.11 -4.39
N LEU A 174 -0.28 -11.43 -3.74
CA LEU A 174 -0.13 -12.58 -2.83
C LEU A 174 -0.73 -12.34 -1.43
N LEU A 175 -0.94 -11.09 -1.03
CA LEU A 175 -1.49 -10.75 0.29
C LEU A 175 -2.96 -11.16 0.45
N PRO A 176 -3.41 -11.56 1.65
CA PRO A 176 -4.83 -11.70 1.96
C PRO A 176 -5.58 -10.41 1.67
N GLN A 177 -6.84 -10.50 1.21
CA GLN A 177 -7.64 -9.32 0.85
C GLN A 177 -7.75 -8.32 2.00
N ARG A 178 -7.84 -8.83 3.23
CA ARG A 178 -7.89 -7.99 4.42
C ARG A 178 -6.57 -7.26 4.69
N SER A 179 -5.43 -7.94 4.58
CA SER A 179 -4.14 -7.31 4.84
C SER A 179 -3.90 -6.15 3.86
N ARG A 180 -4.28 -6.31 2.59
CA ARG A 180 -4.10 -5.28 1.55
C ARG A 180 -4.75 -3.92 1.87
N VAL A 181 -5.85 -3.92 2.62
CA VAL A 181 -6.61 -2.67 2.90
C VAL A 181 -6.11 -1.90 4.11
N ASP A 182 -5.27 -2.53 4.93
CA ASP A 182 -4.66 -1.93 6.12
C ASP A 182 -3.12 -1.78 6.00
N LEU A 183 -2.52 -2.39 4.97
CA LEU A 183 -1.11 -2.22 4.61
C LEU A 183 -0.93 -1.10 3.56
N TRP A 184 0.27 -0.52 3.53
CA TRP A 184 0.61 0.67 2.74
C TRP A 184 1.86 0.40 1.90
N PRO A 185 1.73 0.24 0.57
CA PRO A 185 2.85 0.00 -0.32
C PRO A 185 3.48 1.31 -0.80
N ALA A 186 4.77 1.26 -1.13
CA ALA A 186 5.47 2.22 -1.95
C ALA A 186 6.41 1.48 -2.92
N THR A 187 6.19 1.62 -4.23
CA THR A 187 7.11 1.07 -5.26
C THR A 187 8.43 1.82 -5.33
N PHE A 188 8.46 3.02 -4.75
CA PHE A 188 9.64 3.80 -4.47
C PHE A 188 9.29 4.91 -3.47
N ALA A 189 10.16 5.16 -2.49
CA ALA A 189 10.03 6.29 -1.57
C ALA A 189 11.41 6.80 -1.13
N PHE A 190 11.50 8.11 -0.89
CA PHE A 190 12.73 8.77 -0.47
C PHE A 190 12.83 8.97 1.04
N SER A 191 11.76 8.69 1.80
CA SER A 191 11.74 8.75 3.26
C SER A 191 10.91 7.60 3.86
N ASP A 192 11.13 7.34 5.15
CA ASP A 192 10.37 6.38 5.97
C ASP A 192 9.24 7.05 6.77
N GLU A 193 9.08 8.37 6.68
CA GLU A 193 8.17 9.16 7.53
C GLU A 193 6.69 8.82 7.33
N LEU A 194 6.31 8.39 6.12
CA LEU A 194 4.96 7.91 5.82
C LEU A 194 4.67 6.50 6.38
N ARG A 195 5.67 5.86 7.00
CA ARG A 195 5.57 4.55 7.64
C ARG A 195 4.97 3.46 6.74
N PHE A 196 5.44 3.39 5.49
CA PHE A 196 5.04 2.34 4.57
C PHE A 196 5.31 0.96 5.15
N HIS A 197 4.38 0.03 4.94
CA HIS A 197 4.54 -1.35 5.37
C HIS A 197 5.49 -2.11 4.43
N PHE A 198 5.43 -1.79 3.13
CA PHE A 198 6.44 -2.23 2.17
C PHE A 198 6.93 -1.01 1.41
N ARG A 199 8.25 -0.79 1.35
CA ARG A 199 8.82 0.23 0.48
C ARG A 199 10.06 -0.25 -0.26
N VAL A 200 10.20 0.24 -1.48
CA VAL A 200 11.47 0.23 -2.19
C VAL A 200 12.13 1.59 -1.96
N ALA A 201 13.43 1.61 -1.67
CA ALA A 201 14.15 2.85 -1.43
C ALA A 201 15.54 2.84 -2.10
N PRO A 202 16.08 4.02 -2.47
CA PRO A 202 17.45 4.13 -2.98
C PRO A 202 18.47 3.59 -1.99
N PRO A 203 19.52 2.86 -2.43
CA PRO A 203 20.56 2.36 -1.54
C PRO A 203 21.27 3.48 -0.76
N GLN A 204 21.49 4.65 -1.38
CA GLN A 204 22.11 5.79 -0.68
C GLN A 204 21.23 6.29 0.47
N GLN A 205 19.91 6.29 0.26
CA GLN A 205 18.94 6.71 1.28
C GLN A 205 18.92 5.73 2.45
N LEU A 206 18.90 4.42 2.16
CA LEU A 206 18.93 3.40 3.20
C LEU A 206 20.23 3.43 4.01
N ALA A 207 21.36 3.66 3.36
CA ALA A 207 22.63 3.85 4.04
C ALA A 207 22.62 5.08 4.95
N ALA A 208 22.07 6.21 4.49
CA ALA A 208 21.93 7.42 5.28
C ALA A 208 20.99 7.24 6.48
N GLU A 209 19.84 6.60 6.29
CA GLU A 209 18.90 6.29 7.37
C GLU A 209 19.50 5.33 8.41
N THR A 210 20.26 4.32 7.96
CA THR A 210 20.94 3.38 8.86
C THR A 210 22.02 4.10 9.67
N ALA A 211 22.81 4.97 9.05
CA ALA A 211 23.81 5.77 9.73
C ALA A 211 23.17 6.74 10.76
N ALA A 212 22.03 7.34 10.42
CA ALA A 212 21.31 8.27 11.29
C ALA A 212 20.67 7.57 12.50
N ARG A 213 20.21 6.32 12.36
CA ARG A 213 19.61 5.52 13.46
C ARG A 213 20.66 4.98 14.44
N GLY A 214 21.93 4.91 14.04
CA GLY A 214 22.98 4.28 14.85
C GLY A 214 22.75 2.77 15.04
N GLU A 215 23.30 2.20 16.11
CA GLU A 215 23.18 0.76 16.42
C GLU A 215 21.81 0.33 16.96
N GLN A 216 20.81 1.23 17.01
CA GLN A 216 19.50 0.89 17.57
C GLN A 216 18.71 -0.03 16.63
N PRO A 217 18.44 -1.29 17.02
CA PRO A 217 17.69 -2.21 16.19
C PRO A 217 16.24 -1.76 16.05
N CYS A 218 15.80 -1.57 14.81
CA CYS A 218 14.41 -1.35 14.44
C CYS A 218 13.76 -2.73 14.28
N TYR A 219 13.22 -3.28 15.36
CA TYR A 219 12.71 -4.66 15.37
C TYR A 219 11.52 -4.90 14.42
N ASP A 220 10.88 -3.84 13.93
CA ASP A 220 9.73 -3.90 13.02
C ASP A 220 10.09 -3.67 11.54
N LEU A 221 11.35 -3.33 11.20
CA LEU A 221 11.75 -3.06 9.82
C LEU A 221 12.78 -4.09 9.32
N LEU A 222 12.34 -4.97 8.44
CA LEU A 222 13.15 -6.03 7.85
C LEU A 222 13.72 -5.58 6.50
N ASN A 223 15.01 -5.83 6.33
CA ASN A 223 15.68 -5.67 5.03
C ASN A 223 15.47 -6.92 4.15
N GLU A 224 15.86 -6.81 2.89
CA GLU A 224 15.70 -7.89 1.91
C GLU A 224 16.32 -9.23 2.34
N GLU A 225 17.51 -9.22 2.94
CA GLU A 225 18.18 -10.43 3.41
C GLU A 225 17.43 -11.10 4.57
N ALA A 226 16.96 -10.31 5.54
CA ALA A 226 16.16 -10.80 6.65
C ALA A 226 14.83 -11.40 6.16
N VAL A 227 14.22 -10.78 5.14
CA VAL A 227 12.97 -11.27 4.55
C VAL A 227 13.16 -12.57 3.77
N ARG A 228 14.26 -12.74 3.04
CA ARG A 228 14.55 -14.00 2.33
C ARG A 228 14.76 -15.18 3.29
N ASN A 229 15.26 -14.89 4.48
CA ASN A 229 15.47 -15.87 5.55
C ASN A 229 14.32 -15.85 6.57
N TYR A 230 13.18 -15.23 6.24
CA TYR A 230 12.05 -15.16 7.15
C TYR A 230 11.50 -16.58 7.39
N PRO A 231 11.15 -16.95 8.64
CA PRO A 231 10.64 -18.27 8.94
C PRO A 231 9.40 -18.60 8.10
N ALA A 232 9.42 -19.77 7.46
CA ALA A 232 8.29 -20.23 6.67
C ALA A 232 7.03 -20.29 7.53
N GLY A 233 6.03 -19.51 7.16
CA GLY A 233 4.78 -19.42 7.92
C GLY A 233 3.68 -20.32 7.35
N SER A 234 2.62 -20.53 8.14
CA SER A 234 1.48 -21.31 7.67
C SER A 234 0.75 -20.65 6.51
N TYR A 235 0.79 -19.32 6.37
CA TYR A 235 0.14 -18.67 5.24
C TYR A 235 0.90 -18.95 3.94
N GLU A 236 2.20 -18.68 3.95
CA GLU A 236 3.13 -18.95 2.85
C GLU A 236 3.03 -20.40 2.34
N LEU A 237 3.18 -21.37 3.24
CA LEU A 237 3.15 -22.78 2.87
C LEU A 237 1.82 -23.18 2.23
N ASN A 238 0.69 -22.73 2.79
CA ASN A 238 -0.62 -23.05 2.24
C ASN A 238 -0.86 -22.35 0.90
N LEU A 239 -0.33 -21.14 0.71
CA LEU A 239 -0.41 -20.42 -0.56
C LEU A 239 0.34 -21.19 -1.64
N GLN A 240 1.57 -21.62 -1.35
CA GLN A 240 2.37 -22.43 -2.27
C GLN A 240 1.67 -23.75 -2.62
N ILE A 241 1.18 -24.49 -1.63
CA ILE A 241 0.42 -25.74 -1.85
C ILE A 241 -0.80 -25.50 -2.73
N ALA A 242 -1.58 -24.44 -2.49
CA ALA A 242 -2.78 -24.14 -3.28
C ALA A 242 -2.44 -23.80 -4.74
N VAL A 243 -1.33 -23.09 -4.97
CA VAL A 243 -0.85 -22.77 -6.31
C VAL A 243 -0.34 -24.03 -7.03
N GLU A 244 0.52 -24.81 -6.39
CA GLU A 244 1.12 -26.02 -6.96
C GLU A 244 0.09 -27.12 -7.25
N SER A 245 -0.91 -27.29 -6.37
CA SER A 245 -1.99 -28.26 -6.56
C SER A 245 -3.08 -27.81 -7.52
N GLY A 246 -3.09 -26.53 -7.91
CA GLY A 246 -4.15 -25.95 -8.74
C GLY A 246 -5.51 -25.83 -8.03
N ASP A 247 -5.55 -25.87 -6.69
CA ASP A 247 -6.79 -25.81 -5.91
C ASP A 247 -7.32 -24.37 -5.79
N ARG A 248 -8.22 -24.01 -6.71
CA ARG A 248 -8.90 -22.71 -6.74
C ARG A 248 -9.72 -22.42 -5.48
N THR A 249 -10.28 -23.46 -4.86
CA THR A 249 -11.13 -23.31 -3.67
C THR A 249 -10.27 -23.00 -2.46
N ALA A 250 -9.20 -23.77 -2.26
CA ALA A 250 -8.22 -23.51 -1.20
C ALA A 250 -7.60 -22.11 -1.35
N LEU A 251 -7.20 -21.71 -2.56
CA LEU A 251 -6.67 -20.38 -2.80
C LEU A 251 -7.68 -19.30 -2.43
N ARG A 252 -8.93 -19.40 -2.90
CA ARG A 252 -9.97 -18.42 -2.59
C ARG A 252 -10.19 -18.32 -1.09
N GLN A 253 -10.23 -19.44 -0.38
CA GLN A 253 -10.37 -19.46 1.08
C GLN A 253 -9.19 -18.79 1.79
N LEU A 254 -7.95 -19.04 1.34
CA LEU A 254 -6.74 -18.41 1.88
C LEU A 254 -6.75 -16.90 1.69
N LEU A 255 -7.09 -16.42 0.50
CA LEU A 255 -7.15 -14.99 0.19
C LEU A 255 -8.26 -14.25 0.96
N HIS A 256 -9.34 -14.95 1.31
CA HIS A 256 -10.46 -14.42 2.12
C HIS A 256 -10.29 -14.67 3.62
N ARG A 257 -9.18 -15.27 4.06
CA ARG A 257 -8.96 -15.63 5.46
C ARG A 257 -9.05 -14.39 6.36
N ARG A 258 -9.86 -14.50 7.41
CA ARG A 258 -9.93 -13.49 8.48
C ARG A 258 -8.65 -13.54 9.32
N THR A 259 -8.12 -12.38 9.68
CA THR A 259 -6.90 -12.29 10.50
C THR A 259 -7.21 -12.69 11.95
N PRO A 260 -6.23 -13.24 12.69
CA PRO A 260 -6.41 -13.64 14.09
C PRO A 260 -6.92 -12.50 14.98
N ASP A 261 -6.49 -11.26 14.72
CA ASP A 261 -6.98 -10.06 15.41
C ASP A 261 -8.50 -9.86 15.28
N GLU A 262 -9.10 -10.29 14.17
CA GLU A 262 -10.56 -10.28 14.06
C GLU A 262 -11.22 -11.35 14.86
N THR A 263 -10.68 -12.56 14.81
CA THR A 263 -11.20 -13.67 15.61
C THR A 263 -11.18 -13.27 17.08
N LEU A 264 -10.12 -12.58 17.50
CA LEU A 264 -9.96 -12.04 18.84
C LEU A 264 -10.92 -10.89 19.12
N ARG A 265 -11.05 -9.89 18.23
CA ARG A 265 -12.06 -8.81 18.38
C ARG A 265 -13.48 -9.37 18.43
N LEU A 266 -13.81 -10.33 17.58
CA LEU A 266 -15.10 -11.02 17.55
C LEU A 266 -15.32 -11.78 18.85
N ALA A 267 -14.31 -12.51 19.35
CA ALA A 267 -14.37 -13.19 20.64
C ALA A 267 -14.61 -12.19 21.78
N PHE A 268 -13.95 -11.02 21.76
CA PHE A 268 -14.20 -9.94 22.72
C PHE A 268 -15.63 -9.38 22.63
N TYR A 269 -16.16 -9.16 21.42
CA TYR A 269 -17.55 -8.72 21.25
C TYR A 269 -18.55 -9.77 21.75
N LEU A 270 -18.32 -11.05 21.45
CA LEU A 270 -19.15 -12.14 21.94
C LEU A 270 -19.11 -12.25 23.47
N LEU A 271 -17.92 -12.09 24.07
CA LEU A 271 -17.75 -12.06 25.52
C LEU A 271 -18.52 -10.90 26.15
N LEU A 272 -18.39 -9.68 25.61
CA LEU A 272 -19.12 -8.49 26.07
C LEU A 272 -20.65 -8.67 25.96
N CYS A 273 -21.15 -9.18 24.84
CA CYS A 273 -22.57 -9.49 24.67
C CYS A 273 -23.07 -10.52 25.69
N THR A 274 -22.27 -11.55 25.97
CA THR A 274 -22.61 -12.59 26.95
C THR A 274 -22.66 -12.01 28.37
N ILE A 275 -21.69 -11.17 28.75
CA ILE A 275 -21.67 -10.48 30.04
C ILE A 275 -22.89 -9.56 30.17
N ALA A 276 -23.21 -8.77 29.14
CA ALA A 276 -24.37 -7.90 29.13
C ALA A 276 -25.68 -8.69 29.29
N ALA A 277 -25.82 -9.83 28.60
CA ALA A 277 -26.99 -10.69 28.71
C ALA A 277 -27.17 -11.25 30.14
N VAL A 278 -26.07 -11.66 30.80
CA VAL A 278 -26.10 -12.17 32.18
C VAL A 278 -26.43 -11.08 33.19
N LEU A 279 -25.93 -9.85 33.00
CA LEU A 279 -26.25 -8.72 33.87
C LEU A 279 -27.73 -8.35 33.74
N ILE A 280 -28.26 -8.31 32.51
CA ILE A 280 -29.68 -8.07 32.25
C ILE A 280 -30.52 -9.17 32.91
N SER A 281 -30.14 -10.45 32.79
CA SER A 281 -30.94 -11.53 33.39
C SER A 281 -30.93 -11.56 34.92
N ARG A 282 -29.95 -10.92 35.58
CA ARG A 282 -29.93 -10.76 37.04
C ARG A 282 -30.66 -9.53 37.56
N LEU A 283 -31.02 -8.59 36.68
CA LEU A 283 -31.75 -7.37 37.02
C LEU A 283 -33.28 -7.55 36.98
N TRP A 284 -33.76 -8.67 36.44
CA TRP A 284 -35.16 -9.07 36.38
C TRP A 284 -35.42 -10.21 37.37
#